data_AF-A0A1G8Z6X4-F1
#
_entry.id   AF-A0A1G8Z6X4-F1
#
_cell.length_a   1.000
_cell.length_b   1.000
_cell.length_c   1.000
_cell.angle_alpha   90.00
_cell.angle_beta   90.00
_cell.angle_gamma   90.00
#
_symmetry.space_group_name_H-M   'P 1'
#
loop_
_entity.id
_entity.type
_entity.pdbx_description
1 polymer ?
#
loop_
_entity_poly.entity_id
_entity_poly.type
_entity_poly.pdbx_seq_one_letter_code
_entity_poly.pdbx_strand_id
1 'polypeptide(L)'
;MSTGRTAWMDEWADHLDVDNDADAVTTIRRLAARAQELEKELRELGRSVPDHDEIWGTDLAAEAAEASWGTRIIADGLHQVEAAFLRHERGEQ
;
A
#
# COMPACT_ATOMS: atom_id res chain seq x y z
N MET A 1 23.78 -8.47 11.85
CA MET A 1 23.21 -8.18 13.17
C MET A 1 22.72 -6.74 13.15
N SER A 2 21.42 -6.53 12.96
CA SER A 2 20.77 -5.21 12.98
C SER A 2 20.64 -4.77 14.44
N THR A 3 21.59 -3.98 14.92
CA THR A 3 21.53 -3.44 16.29
C THR A 3 20.97 -2.03 16.23
N GLY A 4 19.65 -1.89 16.23
CA GLY A 4 19.00 -0.57 16.32
C GLY A 4 17.49 -0.53 16.05
N ARG A 5 16.93 -1.49 15.31
CA ARG A 5 15.51 -1.47 14.95
C ARG A 5 14.60 -1.69 16.15
N THR A 6 13.41 -1.11 16.06
CA THR A 6 12.31 -1.46 16.98
C THR A 6 11.73 -2.84 16.60
N ALA A 7 11.12 -3.54 17.56
CA ALA A 7 10.51 -4.85 17.31
C ALA A 7 9.46 -4.82 16.19
N TRP A 8 8.71 -3.72 16.08
CA TRP A 8 7.74 -3.51 15.00
C TRP A 8 8.42 -3.41 13.62
N MET A 9 9.60 -2.78 13.53
CA MET A 9 10.35 -2.73 12.27
C MET A 9 10.96 -4.08 11.91
N ASP A 10 11.39 -4.87 12.91
CA ASP A 10 11.87 -6.23 12.67
C ASP A 10 10.75 -7.13 12.12
N GLU A 11 9.54 -7.04 12.66
CA GLU A 11 8.37 -7.76 12.13
C GLU A 11 8.07 -7.39 10.67
N TRP A 12 8.17 -6.10 10.32
CA TRP A 12 8.04 -5.68 8.92
C TRP A 12 9.18 -6.18 8.05
N ALA A 13 10.42 -6.16 8.52
CA ALA A 13 11.56 -6.66 7.76
C ALA A 13 11.42 -8.18 7.48
N ASP A 14 10.94 -8.93 8.47
CA ASP A 14 10.63 -10.36 8.34
C ASP A 14 9.50 -10.59 7.32
N HIS A 15 8.41 -9.82 7.38
CA HIS A 15 7.31 -9.90 6.42
C HIS A 15 7.72 -9.54 4.99
N LEU A 16 8.68 -8.63 4.84
CA LEU A 16 9.20 -8.20 3.55
C LEU A 16 10.33 -9.10 3.02
N ASP A 17 10.82 -10.05 3.84
CA ASP A 17 11.96 -10.94 3.56
C ASP A 17 13.23 -10.13 3.19
N VAL A 18 13.59 -9.17 4.03
CA VAL A 18 14.74 -8.26 3.81
C VAL A 18 15.63 -8.12 5.05
N ASP A 19 16.94 -8.06 4.80
CA ASP A 19 17.94 -7.98 5.89
C ASP A 19 18.27 -6.55 6.33
N ASN A 20 18.05 -5.55 5.46
CA ASN A 20 18.43 -4.15 5.68
C ASN A 20 17.32 -3.15 5.33
N ASP A 21 17.45 -1.93 5.86
CA ASP A 21 16.42 -0.90 5.75
C ASP A 21 16.27 -0.37 4.32
N ALA A 22 17.37 -0.30 3.57
CA ALA A 22 17.36 0.16 2.18
C ALA A 22 16.56 -0.80 1.28
N ASP A 23 16.70 -2.11 1.50
CA ASP A 23 15.91 -3.13 0.83
C ASP A 23 14.45 -3.08 1.27
N ALA A 24 14.17 -2.89 2.57
CA ALA A 24 12.81 -2.68 3.07
C ALA A 24 12.13 -1.48 2.38
N VAL A 25 12.78 -0.32 2.33
CA VAL A 25 12.28 0.88 1.64
C VAL A 25 12.03 0.61 0.16
N THR A 26 12.93 -0.11 -0.52
CA THR A 26 12.78 -0.45 -1.94
C THR A 26 11.56 -1.34 -2.18
N THR A 27 11.39 -2.38 -1.36
CA THR A 27 10.25 -3.30 -1.45
C THR A 27 8.94 -2.57 -1.14
N ILE A 28 8.91 -1.76 -0.08
CA ILE A 28 7.73 -0.98 0.32
C ILE A 28 7.32 -0.01 -0.80
N ARG A 29 8.26 0.71 -1.42
CA ARG A 29 7.98 1.61 -2.55
C ARG A 29 7.36 0.87 -3.73
N ARG A 30 7.85 -0.32 -4.04
CA ARG A 30 7.28 -1.15 -5.12
C ARG A 30 5.85 -1.56 -4.80
N LEU A 31 5.58 -1.98 -3.56
CA LEU A 31 4.23 -2.34 -3.11
C LEU A 31 3.29 -1.12 -3.13
N ALA A 32 3.75 0.04 -2.67
CA ALA A 32 2.96 1.27 -2.66
C ALA A 32 2.63 1.74 -4.08
N ALA A 33 3.60 1.70 -4.99
CA ALA A 33 3.36 2.00 -6.41
C ALA A 33 2.34 1.03 -7.02
N ARG A 34 2.44 -0.27 -6.71
CA ARG A 34 1.47 -1.26 -7.20
C ARG A 34 0.07 -1.03 -6.65
N ALA A 35 -0.06 -0.65 -5.38
CA ALA A 35 -1.33 -0.27 -4.78
C ALA A 35 -1.91 0.98 -5.46
N GLN A 36 -1.10 2.00 -5.73
CA GLN A 36 -1.55 3.20 -6.46
C GLN A 36 -2.03 2.89 -7.88
N GLU A 37 -1.35 1.98 -8.60
CA GLU A 37 -1.79 1.52 -9.91
C GLU A 37 -3.16 0.81 -9.83
N LEU A 38 -3.31 -0.12 -8.88
CA LEU A 38 -4.58 -0.84 -8.67
C LEU A 38 -5.71 0.11 -8.27
N GLU A 39 -5.43 1.08 -7.41
CA GLU A 39 -6.39 2.12 -7.02
C GLU A 39 -6.92 2.88 -8.24
N LYS A 40 -6.01 3.25 -9.15
CA LYS A 40 -6.35 3.93 -10.39
C LYS A 40 -7.18 3.03 -11.31
N GLU A 41 -6.78 1.77 -11.49
CA GLU A 41 -7.53 0.78 -12.30
C GLU A 41 -8.95 0.57 -11.76
N LEU A 42 -9.11 0.44 -10.45
CA LEU A 42 -10.42 0.28 -9.79
C LEU A 42 -11.29 1.53 -9.94
N ARG A 43 -10.69 2.71 -9.82
CA ARG A 43 -11.39 3.99 -10.04
C ARG A 43 -11.83 4.16 -11.50
N GLU A 44 -11.00 3.74 -12.45
CA GLU A 44 -11.34 3.75 -13.87
C GLU A 44 -12.45 2.73 -14.18
N LEU A 45 -12.36 1.52 -13.61
CA LEU A 45 -13.40 0.51 -13.71
C LEU A 45 -14.75 1.05 -13.25
N GLY A 46 -14.83 1.57 -12.02
CA GLY A 46 -16.07 2.10 -11.46
C GLY A 46 -16.69 3.25 -12.26
N ARG A 47 -15.88 4.04 -12.98
CA ARG A 47 -16.35 5.09 -13.90
C ARG A 47 -16.81 4.57 -15.26
N SER A 48 -16.28 3.41 -15.66
CA SER A 48 -16.57 2.80 -16.95
C SER A 48 -17.79 1.87 -16.93
N VAL A 49 -18.28 1.52 -15.73
CA VAL A 49 -19.51 0.72 -15.59
C VAL A 49 -20.68 1.53 -16.13
N PRO A 50 -21.41 1.03 -17.13
CA PRO A 50 -22.58 1.72 -17.67
C PRO A 50 -23.66 1.86 -16.60
N ASP A 51 -24.25 3.07 -16.51
CA ASP A 51 -25.43 3.37 -15.70
C ASP A 51 -26.69 2.83 -16.39
N HIS A 52 -26.71 1.52 -16.68
CA HIS A 52 -27.92 0.84 -17.09
C HIS A 52 -28.69 0.48 -15.83
N ASP A 53 -30.01 0.68 -15.83
CA ASP A 53 -30.99 0.32 -14.78
C ASP A 53 -30.95 -1.16 -14.31
N GLU A 54 -29.93 -1.92 -14.69
CA GLU A 54 -29.63 -3.25 -14.18
C GLU A 54 -28.92 -3.15 -12.84
N ILE A 55 -29.56 -3.72 -11.82
CA ILE A 55 -29.13 -3.89 -10.42
C ILE A 55 -27.63 -4.23 -10.27
N TRP A 56 -27.03 -4.91 -11.25
CA TRP A 56 -25.64 -5.36 -11.23
C TRP A 56 -24.60 -4.26 -11.54
N GLY A 57 -24.95 -3.21 -12.31
CA GLY A 57 -24.02 -2.14 -12.67
C GLY A 57 -23.72 -1.21 -11.49
N THR A 58 -24.76 -0.84 -10.75
CA THR A 58 -24.64 0.02 -9.56
C THR A 58 -23.82 -0.65 -8.45
N ASP A 59 -24.05 -1.95 -8.22
CA ASP A 59 -23.30 -2.73 -7.23
C ASP A 59 -21.81 -2.81 -7.61
N LEU A 60 -21.49 -3.11 -8.88
CA LEU A 60 -20.10 -3.18 -9.34
C LEU A 60 -19.37 -1.83 -9.21
N ALA A 61 -20.04 -0.71 -9.53
CA ALA A 61 -19.45 0.62 -9.38
C ALA A 61 -19.18 0.97 -7.89
N ALA A 62 -20.09 0.58 -6.99
CA ALA A 62 -19.91 0.77 -5.55
C ALA A 62 -18.76 -0.08 -5.00
N GLU A 63 -18.70 -1.37 -5.36
CA GLU A 63 -17.62 -2.29 -4.97
C GLU A 63 -16.25 -1.81 -5.49
N ALA A 64 -16.20 -1.33 -6.74
CA ALA A 64 -14.98 -0.76 -7.31
C ALA A 64 -14.52 0.51 -6.55
N ALA A 65 -15.47 1.35 -6.12
CA ALA A 65 -15.16 2.53 -5.30
C ALA A 65 -14.67 2.17 -3.90
N GLU A 66 -15.28 1.17 -3.24
CA GLU A 66 -14.84 0.66 -1.94
C GLU A 66 -13.44 0.05 -2.03
N ALA A 67 -13.19 -0.81 -3.02
CA ALA A 67 -11.89 -1.42 -3.27
C ALA A 67 -10.81 -0.37 -3.59
N SER A 68 -11.14 0.65 -4.39
CA SER A 68 -10.25 1.80 -4.66
C SER A 68 -9.88 2.51 -3.36
N TRP A 69 -10.85 2.81 -2.51
CA TRP A 69 -10.61 3.47 -1.22
C TRP A 69 -9.74 2.64 -0.28
N GLY A 70 -10.02 1.33 -0.15
CA GLY A 70 -9.22 0.41 0.65
C GLY A 70 -7.77 0.30 0.13
N THR A 71 -7.60 0.24 -1.18
CA THR A 71 -6.28 0.17 -1.82
C THR A 71 -5.46 1.45 -1.57
N ARG A 72 -6.11 2.61 -1.60
CA ARG A 72 -5.46 3.89 -1.24
C ARG A 72 -4.96 3.88 0.21
N ILE A 73 -5.77 3.39 1.16
CA ILE A 73 -5.37 3.29 2.57
C ILE A 73 -4.15 2.38 2.72
N ILE A 74 -4.09 1.28 1.99
CA ILE A 74 -2.93 0.39 2.00
C ILE A 74 -1.68 1.13 1.51
N ALA A 75 -1.76 1.88 0.41
CA ALA A 75 -0.64 2.69 -0.09
C ALA A 75 -0.17 3.72 0.95
N ASP A 76 -1.11 4.43 1.59
CA ASP A 76 -0.80 5.41 2.64
C ASP A 76 -0.16 4.74 3.87
N GLY A 77 -0.63 3.57 4.27
CA GLY A 77 -0.05 2.77 5.34
C GLY A 77 1.38 2.33 5.03
N LEU A 78 1.64 1.88 3.79
CA LEU A 78 2.98 1.51 3.32
C LEU A 78 3.95 2.70 3.39
N HIS A 79 3.52 3.91 3.03
CA HIS A 79 4.36 5.11 3.18
C HIS A 79 4.70 5.45 4.65
N GLN A 80 3.83 5.11 5.60
CA GLN A 80 4.15 5.28 7.02
C GLN A 80 5.24 4.28 7.47
N VAL A 81 5.20 3.05 6.95
CA VAL A 81 6.25 2.05 7.19
C VAL A 81 7.57 2.49 6.57
N GLU A 82 7.53 2.97 5.32
CA GLU A 82 8.70 3.56 4.63
C GLU A 82 9.34 4.68 5.47
N ALA A 83 8.51 5.62 5.96
CA ALA A 83 8.99 6.74 6.76
C ALA A 83 9.70 6.30 8.04
N ALA A 84 9.26 5.21 8.66
CA ALA A 84 9.90 4.65 9.84
C ALA A 84 11.28 4.06 9.54
N PHE A 85 11.41 3.27 8.47
CA PHE A 85 12.71 2.77 8.01
C PHE A 85 13.67 3.91 7.64
N LEU A 86 13.18 4.93 6.92
CA LEU A 86 13.98 6.09 6.55
C LEU A 86 14.44 6.91 7.77
N ARG A 87 13.60 7.06 8.80
CA ARG A 87 14.01 7.74 10.06
C ARG A 87 15.11 6.95 10.76
N HIS A 88 14.95 5.65 10.89
CA HIS A 88 15.95 4.78 11.51
C HIS A 88 17.28 4.82 10.76
N GLU A 89 17.27 4.81 9.41
CA GLU A 89 18.48 4.93 8.59
C GLU A 89 19.24 6.24 8.85
N ARG A 90 18.55 7.30 9.25
CA ARG A 90 19.14 8.60 9.66
C ARG A 90 19.54 8.66 11.13
N GLY A 91 19.27 7.62 11.91
CA GLY A 91 19.48 7.59 13.37
C GLY A 91 18.44 8.38 14.16
N GLU A 92 17.30 8.71 13.56
CA GLU A 92 16.16 9.33 14.22
C GLU A 92 15.30 8.23 14.86
N GLN A 93 15.22 8.20 16.20
CA GLN A 93 14.34 7.31 16.96
C GLN A 93 12.94 7.92 17.12
#